data_AF-A0A929VWD5-F1
#
_entry.id   AF-A0A929VWD5-F1
#
_cell.length_a   1.000
_cell.length_b   1.000
_cell.length_c   1.000
_cell.angle_alpha   90.00
_cell.angle_beta   90.00
_cell.angle_gamma   90.00
#
_symmetry.space_group_name_H-M   'P 1'
#
loop_
_entity.id
_entity.type
_entity.pdbx_description
1 polymer ?
#
loop_
_entity_poly.entity_id
_entity_poly.type
_entity_poly.pdbx_seq_one_letter_code
_entity_poly.pdbx_strand_id
1 'polypeptide(L)'
;MKRITLFFLCLIAAVFVYSQSARQFTVVNDDGLTLHFSVLDESEKTVQLVDIDNRNAVTRLVIPNLIKDASGVKYSFTGFSNSNNPLTSLQELILPDNLEQLKWQPFIHLPSMKRIVIPSSLKYHNGIIFQFGLGGVSGVPMEEIYILPTEVPVNTFSDAPFPYPSFNMDLTNVKVFLPTDYSKVYKSRVDWKMNAFGNTPVPYVEKLDIGATGYTSYFLNNENFEVPAGCTAYIVTGVTHDTTAPFYRRAKVKAFGPGKLLPKQTGFILKATPNSTVSYRAYVDGVEEDVTGNLLVGTATGEEFSVSGNRYFVLANGDDGIGFYKQGIRNGTSIKLPAHRAGLCLPSSVSSAKGIIVDFDSTIDGTATEIGSTQTVDTEKNEKLYDLQGRRTEHPSHGIYIVNRKKIVK
;
A
#
# COMPACT_ATOMS: atom_id res chain seq x y z
N MET A 1 31.44 -34.91 -62.62
CA MET A 1 31.62 -34.97 -61.14
C MET A 1 32.45 -33.79 -60.60
N LYS A 2 32.05 -32.53 -60.87
CA LYS A 2 32.69 -31.33 -60.27
C LYS A 2 31.68 -30.24 -59.81
N ARG A 3 30.38 -30.47 -59.97
CA ARG A 3 29.30 -29.54 -59.55
C ARG A 3 28.51 -30.03 -58.32
N ILE A 4 28.75 -31.25 -57.85
CA ILE A 4 28.06 -31.83 -56.68
C ILE A 4 28.88 -31.61 -55.39
N THR A 5 30.20 -31.43 -55.49
CA THR A 5 31.07 -31.21 -54.33
C THR A 5 30.98 -29.79 -53.75
N LEU A 6 30.54 -28.80 -54.54
CA LEU A 6 30.44 -27.40 -54.07
C LEU A 6 29.16 -27.14 -53.26
N PHE A 7 28.08 -27.88 -53.54
CA PHE A 7 26.81 -27.75 -52.81
C PHE A 7 26.87 -28.39 -51.41
N PHE A 8 27.69 -29.43 -51.23
CA PHE A 8 27.91 -30.05 -49.91
C PHE A 8 28.84 -29.21 -49.01
N LEU A 9 29.74 -28.40 -49.58
CA LEU A 9 30.60 -27.52 -48.79
C LEU A 9 29.87 -26.27 -48.26
N CYS A 10 28.90 -25.74 -49.03
CA CYS A 10 28.04 -24.64 -48.57
C CYS A 10 27.01 -25.08 -47.52
N LEU A 11 26.54 -26.34 -47.55
CA LEU A 11 25.64 -26.84 -46.51
C LEU A 11 26.36 -27.07 -45.18
N ILE A 12 27.63 -27.48 -45.20
CA ILE A 12 28.43 -27.60 -43.97
C ILE A 12 28.82 -26.23 -43.42
N ALA A 13 29.16 -25.24 -44.27
CA ALA A 13 29.42 -23.87 -43.83
C ALA A 13 28.15 -23.14 -43.31
N ALA A 14 26.95 -23.49 -43.81
CA ALA A 14 25.69 -22.95 -43.30
C ALA A 14 25.23 -23.61 -41.98
N VAL A 15 25.69 -24.83 -41.68
CA VAL A 15 25.39 -25.50 -40.40
C VAL A 15 26.36 -25.08 -39.28
N PHE A 16 27.52 -24.49 -39.60
CA PHE A 16 28.42 -23.91 -38.59
C PHE A 16 28.04 -22.48 -38.13
N VAL A 17 26.96 -21.88 -38.66
CA VAL A 17 26.46 -20.58 -38.17
C VAL A 17 25.42 -20.73 -37.05
N TYR A 18 24.90 -21.93 -36.80
CA TYR A 18 23.95 -22.19 -35.70
C TYR A 18 24.52 -23.17 -34.66
N SER A 19 25.47 -22.67 -33.88
CA SER A 19 25.66 -22.99 -32.46
C SER A 19 26.87 -22.21 -31.94
N GLN A 20 26.86 -20.87 -32.05
CA GLN A 20 27.62 -20.11 -31.07
C GLN A 20 26.85 -20.24 -29.76
N SER A 21 27.40 -21.02 -28.82
CA SER A 21 26.91 -21.03 -27.44
C SER A 21 26.78 -19.58 -26.99
N ALA A 22 25.57 -19.19 -26.58
CA ALA A 22 25.29 -17.81 -26.19
C ALA A 22 26.34 -17.34 -25.18
N ARG A 23 26.91 -16.17 -25.40
CA ARG A 23 28.04 -15.66 -24.62
C ARG A 23 27.62 -15.51 -23.15
N GLN A 24 28.38 -16.11 -22.24
CA GLN A 24 28.11 -16.06 -20.80
C GLN A 24 29.18 -15.30 -20.03
N PHE A 25 28.81 -14.74 -18.89
CA PHE A 25 29.70 -14.12 -17.93
C PHE A 25 29.08 -14.12 -16.54
N THR A 26 29.90 -13.89 -15.52
CA THR A 26 29.45 -13.85 -14.12
C THR A 26 29.53 -12.46 -13.54
N VAL A 27 28.62 -12.14 -12.62
CA VAL A 27 28.66 -10.93 -11.79
C VAL A 27 28.39 -11.33 -10.35
N VAL A 28 29.16 -10.79 -9.41
CA VAL A 28 28.90 -10.94 -7.98
C VAL A 28 28.00 -9.79 -7.53
N ASN A 29 26.87 -10.10 -6.89
CA ASN A 29 25.98 -9.07 -6.36
C ASN A 29 26.46 -8.53 -5.00
N ASP A 30 25.74 -7.55 -4.46
CA ASP A 30 26.08 -6.91 -3.17
C ASP A 30 26.03 -7.89 -1.98
N ASP A 31 25.30 -9.01 -2.12
CA ASP A 31 25.22 -10.08 -1.12
C ASP A 31 26.37 -11.12 -1.26
N GLY A 32 27.32 -10.90 -2.19
CA GLY A 32 28.44 -11.81 -2.45
C GLY A 32 28.09 -13.04 -3.29
N LEU A 33 26.89 -13.07 -3.89
CA LEU A 33 26.39 -14.19 -4.67
C LEU A 33 26.83 -14.08 -6.13
N THR A 34 27.48 -15.14 -6.64
CA THR A 34 27.87 -15.24 -8.06
C THR A 34 26.65 -15.57 -8.92
N LEU A 35 26.32 -14.67 -9.83
CA LEU A 35 25.22 -14.77 -10.79
C LEU A 35 25.79 -15.07 -12.18
N HIS A 36 25.27 -16.10 -12.83
CA HIS A 36 25.67 -16.51 -14.18
C HIS A 36 24.69 -15.94 -15.20
N PHE A 37 25.16 -15.07 -16.08
CA PHE A 37 24.36 -14.42 -17.12
C PHE A 37 24.71 -14.95 -18.50
N SER A 38 23.71 -14.98 -19.38
CA SER A 38 23.89 -15.15 -20.82
C SER A 38 23.44 -13.89 -21.54
N VAL A 39 24.26 -13.42 -22.48
CA VAL A 39 23.87 -12.36 -23.42
C VAL A 39 22.77 -12.90 -24.32
N LEU A 40 21.67 -12.17 -24.36
CA LEU A 40 20.48 -12.50 -25.14
C LEU A 40 20.45 -11.73 -26.46
N ASP A 41 20.91 -10.47 -26.42
CA ASP A 41 21.04 -9.62 -27.60
C ASP A 41 22.27 -8.72 -27.45
N GLU A 42 23.22 -8.84 -28.37
CA GLU A 42 24.46 -8.04 -28.36
C GLU A 42 24.25 -6.62 -28.89
N SER A 43 23.23 -6.37 -29.72
CA SER A 43 22.89 -5.01 -30.17
C SER A 43 22.19 -4.22 -29.07
N GLU A 44 21.15 -4.81 -28.48
CA GLU A 44 20.32 -4.20 -27.44
C GLU A 44 20.97 -4.29 -26.06
N LYS A 45 22.12 -4.98 -25.96
CA LYS A 45 22.84 -5.23 -24.70
C LYS A 45 21.93 -5.79 -23.62
N THR A 46 21.18 -6.84 -23.94
CA THR A 46 20.30 -7.51 -22.98
C THR A 46 20.87 -8.84 -22.50
N VAL A 47 20.59 -9.19 -21.26
CA VAL A 47 20.99 -10.46 -20.64
C VAL A 47 19.83 -11.14 -19.91
N GLN A 48 19.98 -12.45 -19.73
CA GLN A 48 19.13 -13.27 -18.86
C GLN A 48 19.99 -13.99 -17.83
N LEU A 49 19.43 -14.23 -16.64
CA LEU A 49 20.09 -15.05 -15.61
C LEU A 49 19.93 -16.53 -15.95
N VAL A 50 21.03 -17.26 -16.07
CA VAL A 50 21.02 -18.70 -16.39
C VAL A 50 21.19 -19.58 -15.15
N ASP A 51 22.01 -19.17 -14.20
CA ASP A 51 22.21 -19.91 -12.95
C ASP A 51 22.79 -19.03 -11.84
N ILE A 52 22.87 -19.58 -10.64
CA ILE A 52 23.39 -18.93 -9.44
C ILE A 52 24.18 -19.95 -8.61
N ASP A 53 25.31 -19.55 -8.04
CA ASP A 53 26.05 -20.41 -7.11
C ASP A 53 25.21 -20.72 -5.87
N ASN A 54 25.28 -21.96 -5.37
CA ASN A 54 24.52 -22.41 -4.20
C ASN A 54 22.98 -22.22 -4.32
N ARG A 55 22.43 -22.21 -5.54
CA ARG A 55 21.01 -21.93 -5.86
C ARG A 55 19.97 -22.54 -4.92
N ASN A 56 20.19 -23.76 -4.44
CA ASN A 56 19.24 -24.49 -3.60
C ASN A 56 19.10 -23.90 -2.18
N ALA A 57 20.05 -23.05 -1.76
CA ALA A 57 20.02 -22.37 -0.46
C ALA A 57 19.59 -20.89 -0.58
N VAL A 58 19.50 -20.35 -1.80
CA VAL A 58 19.19 -18.93 -2.04
C VAL A 58 17.69 -18.69 -1.88
N THR A 59 17.30 -18.01 -0.80
CA THR A 59 15.89 -17.64 -0.54
C THR A 59 15.57 -16.20 -0.91
N ARG A 60 16.59 -15.35 -1.03
CA ARG A 60 16.49 -13.95 -1.46
C ARG A 60 17.53 -13.66 -2.53
N LEU A 61 17.13 -12.97 -3.58
CA LEU A 61 18.00 -12.58 -4.67
C LEU A 61 17.83 -11.11 -5.01
N VAL A 62 18.95 -10.39 -5.00
CA VAL A 62 19.07 -9.04 -5.58
C VAL A 62 19.80 -9.16 -6.90
N ILE A 63 19.15 -8.77 -7.98
CA ILE A 63 19.81 -8.61 -9.28
C ILE A 63 20.51 -7.23 -9.27
N PRO A 64 21.82 -7.15 -9.56
CA PRO A 64 22.55 -5.89 -9.51
C PRO A 64 22.01 -4.83 -10.49
N ASN A 65 22.01 -3.56 -10.06
CA ASN A 65 21.78 -2.40 -10.94
C ASN A 65 22.83 -2.28 -12.06
N LEU A 66 24.02 -2.82 -11.82
CA LEU A 66 25.14 -2.75 -12.74
C LEU A 66 25.59 -4.14 -13.15
N ILE A 67 25.11 -4.60 -14.30
CA ILE A 67 25.58 -5.85 -14.91
C ILE A 67 26.61 -5.50 -15.98
N LYS A 68 27.85 -5.90 -15.77
CA LYS A 68 28.96 -5.66 -16.71
C LYS A 68 29.75 -6.93 -16.96
N ASP A 69 30.21 -7.08 -18.18
CA ASP A 69 31.21 -8.10 -18.50
C ASP A 69 32.63 -7.64 -18.13
N ALA A 70 33.61 -8.54 -18.30
CA ALA A 70 35.02 -8.27 -18.02
C ALA A 70 35.64 -7.14 -18.88
N SER A 71 35.01 -6.78 -20.01
CA SER A 71 35.43 -5.65 -20.86
C SER A 71 34.80 -4.32 -20.44
N GLY A 72 33.88 -4.34 -19.47
CA GLY A 72 33.20 -3.16 -18.94
C GLY A 72 31.92 -2.77 -19.69
N VAL A 73 31.51 -3.54 -20.69
CA VAL A 73 30.24 -3.32 -21.41
C VAL A 73 29.08 -3.60 -20.45
N LYS A 74 28.10 -2.70 -20.43
CA LYS A 74 26.92 -2.78 -19.57
C LYS A 74 25.79 -3.52 -20.27
N TYR A 75 25.01 -4.28 -19.51
CA TYR A 75 23.83 -4.98 -20.01
C TYR A 75 22.61 -4.71 -19.14
N SER A 76 21.43 -4.75 -19.77
CA SER A 76 20.13 -4.68 -19.12
C SER A 76 19.61 -6.09 -18.84
N PHE A 77 19.22 -6.35 -17.59
CA PHE A 77 18.53 -7.57 -17.21
C PHE A 77 17.17 -7.64 -17.92
N THR A 78 16.72 -8.83 -18.34
CA THR A 78 15.40 -9.01 -18.97
C THR A 78 14.57 -10.17 -18.42
N GLY A 79 15.15 -10.99 -17.54
CA GLY A 79 14.49 -12.13 -16.94
C GLY A 79 15.42 -13.31 -16.69
N PHE A 80 14.82 -14.45 -16.35
CA PHE A 80 15.51 -15.71 -16.15
C PHE A 80 15.44 -16.54 -17.42
N SER A 81 16.45 -17.38 -17.65
CA SER A 81 16.43 -18.32 -18.76
C SER A 81 15.29 -19.34 -18.60
N ASN A 82 14.66 -19.73 -19.70
CA ASN A 82 13.67 -20.81 -19.76
C ASN A 82 14.31 -22.22 -19.66
N SER A 83 15.41 -22.34 -18.90
CA SER A 83 16.09 -23.62 -18.73
C SER A 83 15.28 -24.54 -17.80
N ASN A 84 15.43 -25.85 -17.95
CA ASN A 84 14.78 -26.86 -17.09
C ASN A 84 15.32 -26.88 -15.65
N ASN A 85 15.93 -25.79 -15.18
CA ASN A 85 16.59 -25.69 -13.88
C ASN A 85 15.91 -24.61 -13.02
N PRO A 86 14.78 -24.91 -12.34
CA PRO A 86 14.05 -23.93 -11.55
C PRO A 86 14.79 -23.51 -10.27
N LEU A 87 14.65 -22.25 -9.85
CA LEU A 87 15.16 -21.75 -8.56
C LEU A 87 14.11 -22.03 -7.48
N THR A 88 14.10 -23.25 -6.98
CA THR A 88 13.02 -23.79 -6.13
C THR A 88 13.00 -23.24 -4.71
N SER A 89 14.08 -22.62 -4.23
CA SER A 89 14.15 -22.06 -2.87
C SER A 89 13.92 -20.55 -2.83
N LEU A 90 13.88 -19.86 -3.98
CA LEU A 90 13.78 -18.42 -4.04
C LEU A 90 12.38 -17.93 -3.65
N GLN A 91 12.32 -17.03 -2.67
CA GLN A 91 11.08 -16.50 -2.10
C GLN A 91 10.95 -14.99 -2.31
N GLU A 92 12.06 -14.25 -2.32
CA GLU A 92 12.10 -12.81 -2.54
C GLU A 92 13.04 -12.45 -3.68
N LEU A 93 12.54 -11.68 -4.64
CA LEU A 93 13.30 -11.18 -5.79
C LEU A 93 13.21 -9.66 -5.85
N ILE A 94 14.39 -9.02 -5.86
CA ILE A 94 14.55 -7.59 -6.09
C ILE A 94 15.22 -7.41 -7.46
N LEU A 95 14.49 -6.77 -8.36
CA LEU A 95 14.92 -6.47 -9.72
C LEU A 95 15.75 -5.17 -9.76
N PRO A 96 16.55 -4.95 -10.81
CA PRO A 96 17.34 -3.74 -10.95
C PRO A 96 16.47 -2.49 -11.13
N ASP A 97 16.84 -1.38 -10.50
CA ASP A 97 16.14 -0.08 -10.58
C ASP A 97 16.18 0.56 -11.97
N ASN A 98 16.98 0.01 -12.89
CA ASN A 98 17.10 0.43 -14.28
C ASN A 98 16.50 -0.59 -15.26
N LEU A 99 15.75 -1.58 -14.78
CA LEU A 99 15.05 -2.54 -15.63
C LEU A 99 13.95 -1.83 -16.43
N GLU A 100 14.10 -1.75 -17.75
CA GLU A 100 13.10 -1.10 -18.62
C GLU A 100 12.14 -2.06 -19.32
N GLN A 101 12.52 -3.34 -19.44
CA GLN A 101 11.76 -4.32 -20.21
C GLN A 101 11.74 -5.71 -19.56
N LEU A 102 10.56 -6.34 -19.54
CA LEU A 102 10.39 -7.76 -19.24
C LEU A 102 9.90 -8.53 -20.47
N LYS A 103 10.47 -9.73 -20.70
CA LYS A 103 10.06 -10.61 -21.79
C LYS A 103 8.91 -11.54 -21.36
N TRP A 104 8.43 -12.37 -22.28
CA TRP A 104 7.38 -13.35 -22.04
C TRP A 104 7.78 -14.34 -20.94
N GLN A 105 6.94 -14.46 -19.91
CA GLN A 105 7.07 -15.40 -18.79
C GLN A 105 8.46 -15.41 -18.12
N PRO A 106 8.98 -14.24 -17.72
CA PRO A 106 10.38 -14.11 -17.26
C PRO A 106 10.63 -14.81 -15.92
N PHE A 107 9.58 -15.23 -15.21
CA PHE A 107 9.64 -15.77 -13.85
C PHE A 107 9.08 -17.19 -13.70
N ILE A 108 8.74 -17.88 -14.81
CA ILE A 108 8.00 -19.17 -14.80
C ILE A 108 8.69 -20.32 -14.06
N HIS A 109 9.97 -20.17 -13.73
CA HIS A 109 10.81 -21.15 -13.07
C HIS A 109 11.08 -20.85 -11.58
N LEU A 110 10.24 -20.03 -10.93
CA LEU A 110 10.41 -19.56 -9.56
C LEU A 110 9.22 -20.01 -8.66
N PRO A 111 9.04 -21.31 -8.40
CA PRO A 111 7.80 -21.85 -7.83
C PRO A 111 7.53 -21.48 -6.36
N SER A 112 8.53 -20.97 -5.62
CA SER A 112 8.43 -20.68 -4.18
C SER A 112 8.33 -19.20 -3.86
N MET A 113 8.09 -18.36 -4.88
CA MET A 113 8.03 -16.92 -4.73
C MET A 113 6.89 -16.48 -3.80
N LYS A 114 7.24 -15.62 -2.86
CA LYS A 114 6.32 -14.97 -1.91
C LYS A 114 6.18 -13.47 -2.17
N ARG A 115 7.26 -12.84 -2.62
CA ARG A 115 7.35 -11.39 -2.77
C ARG A 115 8.21 -10.98 -3.96
N ILE A 116 7.72 -10.03 -4.74
CA ILE A 116 8.49 -9.39 -5.82
C ILE A 116 8.20 -7.90 -5.89
N VAL A 117 9.24 -7.12 -6.22
CA VAL A 117 9.12 -5.69 -6.50
C VAL A 117 9.46 -5.42 -7.96
N ILE A 118 8.49 -4.92 -8.71
CA ILE A 118 8.67 -4.43 -10.07
C ILE A 118 9.10 -2.97 -10.00
N PRO A 119 10.27 -2.62 -10.55
CA PRO A 119 10.87 -1.30 -10.39
C PRO A 119 10.11 -0.24 -11.19
N SER A 120 10.18 1.01 -10.75
CA SER A 120 9.48 2.14 -11.39
C SER A 120 9.99 2.46 -12.79
N SER A 121 11.16 1.96 -13.16
CA SER A 121 11.78 2.10 -14.48
C SER A 121 11.14 1.21 -15.56
N LEU A 122 10.30 0.23 -15.19
CA LEU A 122 9.73 -0.69 -16.17
C LEU A 122 8.81 0.07 -17.13
N LYS A 123 9.15 0.07 -18.42
CA LYS A 123 8.41 0.75 -19.49
C LYS A 123 7.65 -0.22 -20.37
N TYR A 124 8.20 -1.41 -20.59
CA TYR A 124 7.68 -2.39 -21.54
C TYR A 124 7.58 -3.78 -20.92
N HIS A 125 6.56 -4.53 -21.30
CA HIS A 125 6.51 -5.95 -21.05
C HIS A 125 5.97 -6.70 -22.27
N ASN A 126 6.20 -8.00 -22.32
CA ASN A 126 5.71 -8.86 -23.40
C ASN A 126 4.74 -9.90 -22.83
N GLY A 127 3.43 -9.65 -22.95
CA GLY A 127 2.39 -10.57 -22.52
C GLY A 127 2.45 -10.89 -21.03
N ILE A 128 2.37 -12.18 -20.68
CA ILE A 128 2.41 -12.64 -19.28
C ILE A 128 3.77 -12.35 -18.68
N ILE A 129 3.80 -11.62 -17.57
CA ILE A 129 4.99 -11.45 -16.74
C ILE A 129 4.83 -12.01 -15.33
N PHE A 130 3.61 -12.10 -14.79
CA PHE A 130 3.34 -12.73 -13.50
C PHE A 130 2.83 -14.15 -13.70
N GLN A 131 3.79 -15.06 -13.81
CA GLN A 131 3.60 -16.49 -13.75
C GLN A 131 4.90 -17.10 -13.23
N PHE A 132 4.81 -17.87 -12.15
CA PHE A 132 5.99 -18.28 -11.37
C PHE A 132 6.20 -19.81 -11.34
N GLY A 133 5.16 -20.59 -11.59
CA GLY A 133 5.21 -22.06 -11.63
C GLY A 133 5.27 -22.63 -13.04
N LEU A 134 5.97 -23.77 -13.17
CA LEU A 134 6.05 -24.56 -14.39
C LEU A 134 4.70 -25.24 -14.68
N GLY A 135 3.93 -24.72 -15.62
CA GLY A 135 2.66 -25.32 -16.06
C GLY A 135 1.52 -25.34 -15.03
N GLY A 136 1.79 -24.97 -13.78
CA GLY A 136 0.84 -24.80 -12.69
C GLY A 136 0.65 -23.33 -12.35
N VAL A 137 -0.55 -22.83 -12.60
CA VAL A 137 -1.06 -21.51 -12.18
C VAL A 137 -1.36 -21.47 -10.68
N SER A 138 -1.55 -22.64 -10.05
CA SER A 138 -1.83 -22.83 -8.62
C SER A 138 -0.63 -23.38 -7.85
N GLY A 139 -0.50 -23.03 -6.57
CA GLY A 139 0.49 -23.61 -5.66
C GLY A 139 1.77 -22.79 -5.45
N VAL A 140 1.90 -21.65 -6.12
CA VAL A 140 2.94 -20.65 -5.78
C VAL A 140 2.49 -19.89 -4.54
N PRO A 141 3.29 -19.84 -3.45
CA PRO A 141 2.90 -19.23 -2.19
C PRO A 141 3.04 -17.70 -2.21
N MET A 142 2.62 -17.05 -3.31
CA MET A 142 2.73 -15.61 -3.47
C MET A 142 1.87 -14.90 -2.43
N GLU A 143 2.44 -13.90 -1.75
CA GLU A 143 1.77 -13.09 -0.74
C GLU A 143 1.64 -11.64 -1.24
N GLU A 144 2.72 -11.09 -1.82
CA GLU A 144 2.80 -9.67 -2.18
C GLU A 144 3.49 -9.43 -3.53
N ILE A 145 2.87 -8.60 -4.37
CA ILE A 145 3.46 -8.10 -5.61
C ILE A 145 3.44 -6.58 -5.53
N TYR A 146 4.59 -5.93 -5.63
CA TYR A 146 4.68 -4.46 -5.70
C TYR A 146 4.94 -4.04 -7.13
N ILE A 147 4.08 -3.18 -7.68
CA ILE A 147 4.25 -2.59 -9.01
C ILE A 147 4.47 -1.09 -8.80
N LEU A 148 5.69 -0.64 -9.07
CA LEU A 148 6.10 0.75 -8.83
C LEU A 148 5.95 1.72 -10.03
N PRO A 149 5.85 1.28 -11.31
CA PRO A 149 5.65 2.22 -12.41
C PRO A 149 4.38 3.05 -12.26
N THR A 150 4.53 4.36 -12.38
CA THR A 150 3.42 5.32 -12.43
C THR A 150 2.89 5.51 -13.85
N GLU A 151 3.71 5.22 -14.86
CA GLU A 151 3.23 5.00 -16.22
C GLU A 151 2.99 3.50 -16.41
N VAL A 152 1.77 3.10 -16.79
CA VAL A 152 1.46 1.68 -16.95
C VAL A 152 2.31 1.10 -18.08
N PRO A 153 3.14 0.06 -17.82
CA PRO A 153 4.02 -0.49 -18.83
C PRO A 153 3.26 -0.91 -20.09
N VAL A 154 3.86 -0.65 -21.25
CA VAL A 154 3.26 -0.97 -22.55
C VAL A 154 3.46 -2.45 -22.84
N ASN A 155 2.35 -3.14 -23.13
CA ASN A 155 2.38 -4.51 -23.60
C ASN A 155 2.79 -4.56 -25.08
N THR A 156 3.88 -5.27 -25.35
CA THR A 156 4.50 -5.43 -26.67
C THR A 156 4.15 -6.75 -27.34
N PHE A 157 3.26 -7.55 -26.76
CA PHE A 157 2.84 -8.82 -27.32
C PHE A 157 2.04 -8.59 -28.61
N SER A 158 2.53 -9.16 -29.72
CA SER A 158 2.07 -8.84 -31.07
C SER A 158 0.91 -9.69 -31.59
N ASP A 159 0.52 -10.75 -30.87
CA ASP A 159 -0.50 -11.67 -31.37
C ASP A 159 -1.90 -11.06 -31.19
N ALA A 160 -2.52 -10.72 -32.32
CA ALA A 160 -3.92 -10.31 -32.38
C ALA A 160 -4.85 -11.45 -31.90
N PRO A 161 -5.99 -11.16 -31.25
CA PRO A 161 -6.70 -9.87 -31.23
C PRO A 161 -6.57 -9.03 -29.94
N PHE A 162 -5.70 -9.36 -28.98
CA PHE A 162 -5.72 -8.71 -27.66
C PHE A 162 -4.33 -8.47 -27.11
N PRO A 163 -4.09 -7.39 -26.35
CA PRO A 163 -2.94 -7.40 -25.46
C PRO A 163 -3.20 -8.46 -24.39
N TYR A 164 -2.38 -9.50 -24.40
CA TYR A 164 -2.48 -10.65 -23.49
C TYR A 164 -2.34 -10.18 -22.02
N PRO A 165 -3.11 -10.70 -21.06
CA PRO A 165 -2.98 -10.30 -19.66
C PRO A 165 -1.57 -10.41 -19.09
N SER A 166 -1.17 -9.45 -18.26
CA SER A 166 0.13 -9.45 -17.56
C SER A 166 0.22 -10.55 -16.50
N PHE A 167 -0.92 -11.00 -15.97
CA PHE A 167 -1.02 -12.00 -14.92
C PHE A 167 -1.56 -13.33 -15.44
N ASN A 168 -0.97 -14.43 -14.99
CA ASN A 168 -1.46 -15.79 -15.18
C ASN A 168 -1.06 -16.67 -13.99
N MET A 169 -1.74 -16.47 -12.85
CA MET A 169 -1.49 -17.21 -11.60
C MET A 169 -2.71 -17.16 -10.68
N ASP A 170 -2.76 -18.02 -9.67
CA ASP A 170 -3.73 -17.91 -8.59
C ASP A 170 -3.45 -16.64 -7.77
N LEU A 171 -4.44 -15.74 -7.74
CA LEU A 171 -4.39 -14.48 -7.00
C LEU A 171 -5.23 -14.53 -5.72
N THR A 172 -5.75 -15.71 -5.35
CA THR A 172 -6.51 -15.91 -4.11
C THR A 172 -5.60 -15.61 -2.92
N ASN A 173 -5.88 -14.50 -2.23
CA ASN A 173 -5.11 -13.94 -1.11
C ASN A 173 -3.79 -13.21 -1.45
N VAL A 174 -3.52 -12.92 -2.73
CA VAL A 174 -2.37 -12.09 -3.12
C VAL A 174 -2.71 -10.61 -3.01
N LYS A 175 -1.84 -9.82 -2.39
CA LYS A 175 -1.92 -8.35 -2.42
C LYS A 175 -1.06 -7.79 -3.55
N VAL A 176 -1.70 -7.13 -4.52
CA VAL A 176 -1.00 -6.46 -5.61
C VAL A 176 -0.96 -4.96 -5.32
N PHE A 177 0.16 -4.49 -4.78
CA PHE A 177 0.37 -3.11 -4.38
C PHE A 177 0.69 -2.21 -5.57
N LEU A 178 -0.07 -1.11 -5.69
CA LEU A 178 0.20 -0.01 -6.61
C LEU A 178 0.70 1.24 -5.85
N PRO A 179 1.33 2.20 -6.55
CA PRO A 179 1.58 3.52 -5.99
C PRO A 179 0.24 4.21 -5.72
N THR A 180 0.25 5.16 -4.78
CA THR A 180 -0.92 5.96 -4.43
C THR A 180 -1.55 6.65 -5.63
N ASP A 181 -2.88 6.56 -5.79
CA ASP A 181 -3.67 7.23 -6.83
C ASP A 181 -3.42 6.68 -8.26
N TYR A 182 -3.09 5.39 -8.37
CA TYR A 182 -2.86 4.70 -9.65
C TYR A 182 -3.77 3.49 -9.90
N SER A 183 -4.60 3.06 -8.95
CA SER A 183 -5.51 1.93 -9.14
C SER A 183 -6.44 2.11 -10.34
N LYS A 184 -6.94 3.32 -10.57
CA LYS A 184 -7.79 3.68 -11.71
C LYS A 184 -7.07 3.47 -13.04
N VAL A 185 -5.81 3.92 -13.14
CA VAL A 185 -5.07 3.85 -14.40
C VAL A 185 -4.79 2.37 -14.74
N TYR A 186 -4.33 1.58 -13.78
CA TYR A 186 -4.08 0.14 -13.98
C TYR A 186 -5.37 -0.65 -14.27
N LYS A 187 -6.46 -0.40 -13.54
CA LYS A 187 -7.75 -1.07 -13.76
C LYS A 187 -8.40 -0.70 -15.10
N SER A 188 -8.04 0.43 -15.71
CA SER A 188 -8.52 0.82 -17.04
C SER A 188 -7.85 0.07 -18.19
N ARG A 189 -6.68 -0.54 -17.95
CA ARG A 189 -5.85 -1.18 -18.96
C ARG A 189 -6.22 -2.65 -19.11
N VAL A 190 -6.62 -3.07 -20.31
CA VAL A 190 -7.13 -4.43 -20.60
C VAL A 190 -6.15 -5.55 -20.24
N ASP A 191 -4.86 -5.29 -20.43
CA ASP A 191 -3.72 -6.15 -20.11
C ASP A 191 -3.43 -6.25 -18.61
N TRP A 192 -3.77 -5.21 -17.84
CA TRP A 192 -3.47 -5.14 -16.41
C TRP A 192 -4.69 -5.39 -15.53
N LYS A 193 -5.91 -5.22 -16.04
CA LYS A 193 -7.14 -5.33 -15.23
C LYS A 193 -7.56 -6.78 -14.95
N MET A 194 -7.26 -7.70 -15.87
CA MET A 194 -7.66 -9.10 -15.78
C MET A 194 -6.47 -10.01 -15.53
N ASN A 195 -6.71 -11.08 -14.79
CA ASN A 195 -5.85 -12.24 -14.70
C ASN A 195 -6.26 -13.25 -15.77
N ALA A 196 -5.31 -13.75 -16.57
CA ALA A 196 -5.58 -14.81 -17.54
C ALA A 196 -6.09 -16.07 -16.85
N PHE A 197 -5.56 -16.37 -15.66
CA PHE A 197 -6.04 -17.48 -14.87
C PHE A 197 -7.41 -17.14 -14.25
N GLY A 198 -8.42 -17.96 -14.56
CA GLY A 198 -9.78 -17.79 -14.05
C GLY A 198 -10.55 -16.59 -14.62
N ASN A 199 -9.95 -15.77 -15.49
CA ASN A 199 -10.55 -14.56 -16.05
C ASN A 199 -11.16 -13.64 -14.97
N THR A 200 -10.41 -13.43 -13.88
CA THR A 200 -10.83 -12.60 -12.73
C THR A 200 -10.12 -11.25 -12.72
N PRO A 201 -10.69 -10.20 -12.11
CA PRO A 201 -9.97 -8.95 -11.89
C PRO A 201 -8.70 -9.16 -11.04
N VAL A 202 -7.67 -8.35 -11.29
CA VAL A 202 -6.47 -8.31 -10.44
C VAL A 202 -6.78 -7.58 -9.13
N PRO A 203 -6.44 -8.14 -7.94
CA PRO A 203 -6.80 -7.58 -6.64
C PRO A 203 -5.84 -6.46 -6.21
N TYR A 204 -5.87 -5.34 -6.95
CA TYR A 204 -5.05 -4.17 -6.64
C TYR A 204 -5.42 -3.55 -5.30
N VAL A 205 -4.39 -3.17 -4.54
CA VAL A 205 -4.47 -2.43 -3.29
C VAL A 205 -3.43 -1.31 -3.26
N GLU A 206 -3.70 -0.29 -2.47
CA GLU A 206 -2.74 0.76 -2.13
C GLU A 206 -2.45 0.69 -0.64
N LYS A 207 -1.40 1.41 -0.19
CA LYS A 207 -0.95 1.38 1.21
C LYS A 207 -1.01 2.74 1.87
N LEU A 208 -1.25 2.75 3.18
CA LEU A 208 -1.20 3.94 4.01
C LEU A 208 -0.54 3.61 5.35
N ASP A 209 0.50 4.37 5.70
CA ASP A 209 1.22 4.19 6.95
C ASP A 209 0.53 4.94 8.11
N ILE A 210 0.43 4.24 9.23
CA ILE A 210 -0.23 4.68 10.46
C ILE A 210 0.82 4.83 11.55
N GLY A 211 0.98 6.05 12.05
CA GLY A 211 1.94 6.36 13.10
C GLY A 211 1.55 5.80 14.48
N ALA A 212 2.37 6.12 15.47
CA ALA A 212 2.22 5.64 16.85
C ALA A 212 0.92 6.07 17.55
N THR A 213 0.22 7.08 17.02
CA THR A 213 -1.07 7.54 17.57
C THR A 213 -2.23 6.66 17.14
N GLY A 214 -2.08 5.84 16.08
CA GLY A 214 -3.19 5.15 15.44
C GLY A 214 -4.02 6.03 14.49
N TYR A 215 -3.61 7.28 14.24
CA TYR A 215 -4.33 8.22 13.39
C TYR A 215 -3.44 8.81 12.31
N THR A 216 -4.02 9.03 11.12
CA THR A 216 -3.35 9.70 10.01
C THR A 216 -4.37 10.51 9.22
N SER A 217 -4.00 11.68 8.68
CA SER A 217 -4.85 12.41 7.74
C SER A 217 -4.48 12.07 6.31
N TYR A 218 -5.47 12.01 5.44
CA TYR A 218 -5.30 11.60 4.04
C TYR A 218 -6.24 12.37 3.10
N PHE A 219 -5.81 12.57 1.86
CA PHE A 219 -6.60 13.23 0.82
C PHE A 219 -6.68 12.37 -0.45
N LEU A 220 -7.91 12.15 -0.90
CA LEU A 220 -8.24 11.42 -2.12
C LEU A 220 -8.28 12.36 -3.31
N ASN A 221 -7.64 11.98 -4.42
CA ASN A 221 -7.56 12.83 -5.60
C ASN A 221 -8.40 12.31 -6.77
N ASN A 222 -7.99 11.22 -7.41
CA ASN A 222 -8.66 10.68 -8.59
C ASN A 222 -9.58 9.49 -8.28
N GLU A 223 -9.44 8.91 -7.10
CA GLU A 223 -9.99 7.61 -6.75
C GLU A 223 -10.74 7.66 -5.42
N ASN A 224 -11.74 6.80 -5.29
CA ASN A 224 -12.43 6.60 -4.02
C ASN A 224 -11.62 5.68 -3.10
N PHE A 225 -12.02 5.62 -1.84
CA PHE A 225 -11.36 4.84 -0.80
C PHE A 225 -12.38 3.95 -0.11
N GLU A 226 -12.16 2.64 -0.17
CA GLU A 226 -12.91 1.71 0.65
C GLU A 226 -12.27 1.58 2.02
N VAL A 227 -13.02 1.91 3.08
CA VAL A 227 -12.55 1.81 4.45
C VAL A 227 -12.17 0.36 4.78
N PRO A 228 -10.91 0.07 5.12
CA PRO A 228 -10.47 -1.31 5.37
C PRO A 228 -11.05 -1.89 6.66
N ALA A 229 -11.07 -3.23 6.74
CA ALA A 229 -11.41 -3.93 7.97
C ALA A 229 -10.52 -3.46 9.15
N GLY A 230 -11.12 -3.31 10.33
CA GLY A 230 -10.42 -2.82 11.52
C GLY A 230 -10.07 -1.33 11.50
N CYS A 231 -10.50 -0.58 10.49
CA CYS A 231 -10.30 0.86 10.40
C CYS A 231 -11.63 1.63 10.50
N THR A 232 -11.55 2.88 10.94
CA THR A 232 -12.66 3.84 10.89
C THR A 232 -12.16 5.13 10.27
N ALA A 233 -12.84 5.62 9.24
CA ALA A 233 -12.54 6.92 8.64
C ALA A 233 -13.46 8.01 9.21
N TYR A 234 -12.96 9.24 9.30
CA TYR A 234 -13.68 10.38 9.85
C TYR A 234 -13.52 11.60 8.96
N ILE A 235 -14.61 12.31 8.72
CA ILE A 235 -14.59 13.69 8.21
C ILE A 235 -14.93 14.66 9.34
N VAL A 236 -14.56 15.94 9.19
CA VAL A 236 -14.91 16.98 10.16
C VAL A 236 -16.04 17.82 9.58
N THR A 237 -17.20 17.88 10.25
CA THR A 237 -18.40 18.59 9.76
C THR A 237 -18.66 19.89 10.51
N GLY A 238 -17.90 20.18 11.57
CA GLY A 238 -18.06 21.38 12.36
C GLY A 238 -17.12 21.45 13.54
N VAL A 239 -17.22 22.52 14.31
CA VAL A 239 -16.55 22.67 15.60
C VAL A 239 -17.49 23.29 16.64
N THR A 240 -17.34 22.90 17.89
CA THR A 240 -18.12 23.42 19.03
C THR A 240 -17.19 24.00 20.09
N HIS A 241 -17.68 24.95 20.88
CA HIS A 241 -16.95 25.40 22.07
C HIS A 241 -16.92 24.29 23.11
N ASP A 242 -15.75 24.07 23.70
CA ASP A 242 -15.66 23.27 24.90
C ASP A 242 -16.09 24.15 26.10
N THR A 243 -17.19 23.77 26.75
CA THR A 243 -17.72 24.49 27.93
C THR A 243 -16.89 24.24 29.20
N THR A 244 -16.04 23.21 29.19
CA THR A 244 -15.17 22.82 30.30
C THR A 244 -13.73 23.30 30.12
N ALA A 245 -13.34 23.63 28.89
CA ALA A 245 -12.01 24.14 28.54
C ALA A 245 -12.12 25.33 27.55
N PRO A 246 -12.34 26.57 28.04
CA PRO A 246 -12.76 27.72 27.22
C PRO A 246 -11.77 28.14 26.13
N PHE A 247 -10.52 27.68 26.18
CA PHE A 247 -9.48 27.94 25.19
C PHE A 247 -9.42 26.90 24.05
N TYR A 248 -10.23 25.85 24.13
CA TYR A 248 -10.29 24.75 23.17
C TYR A 248 -11.65 24.68 22.48
N ARG A 249 -11.63 24.08 21.29
CA ARG A 249 -12.83 23.70 20.54
C ARG A 249 -12.83 22.20 20.36
N ARG A 250 -14.00 21.60 20.19
CA ARG A 250 -14.15 20.19 19.82
C ARG A 250 -14.59 20.06 18.37
N ALA A 251 -13.92 19.22 17.60
CA ALA A 251 -14.37 18.85 16.27
C ALA A 251 -15.66 18.02 16.35
N LYS A 252 -16.64 18.32 15.49
CA LYS A 252 -17.73 17.41 15.18
C LYS A 252 -17.25 16.52 14.04
N VAL A 253 -17.26 15.20 14.25
CA VAL A 253 -16.85 14.25 13.22
C VAL A 253 -18.01 13.37 12.80
N LYS A 254 -18.01 12.99 11.52
CA LYS A 254 -18.87 11.93 10.98
C LYS A 254 -17.98 10.73 10.66
N ALA A 255 -18.34 9.56 11.19
CA ALA A 255 -17.57 8.33 11.08
C ALA A 255 -18.07 7.41 9.96
N PHE A 256 -17.15 6.68 9.33
CA PHE A 256 -17.42 5.69 8.30
C PHE A 256 -16.66 4.40 8.66
N GLY A 257 -17.40 3.32 8.89
CA GLY A 257 -16.85 2.01 9.22
C GLY A 257 -16.36 1.22 7.99
N PRO A 258 -15.84 0.00 8.19
CA PRO A 258 -15.34 -0.85 7.11
C PRO A 258 -16.32 -1.07 5.96
N GLY A 259 -15.82 -1.12 4.73
CA GLY A 259 -16.59 -1.32 3.50
C GLY A 259 -17.28 -0.07 2.95
N LYS A 260 -17.27 1.04 3.70
CA LYS A 260 -17.81 2.33 3.24
C LYS A 260 -16.88 2.95 2.19
N LEU A 261 -17.46 3.55 1.16
CA LEU A 261 -16.72 4.20 0.07
C LEU A 261 -16.69 5.71 0.26
N LEU A 262 -15.52 6.28 0.57
CA LEU A 262 -15.34 7.72 0.55
C LEU A 262 -15.05 8.19 -0.88
N PRO A 263 -15.78 9.18 -1.41
CA PRO A 263 -15.58 9.64 -2.78
C PRO A 263 -14.22 10.31 -2.96
N LYS A 264 -13.71 10.34 -4.19
CA LYS A 264 -12.55 11.15 -4.56
C LYS A 264 -12.73 12.63 -4.18
N GLN A 265 -11.65 13.41 -4.15
CA GLN A 265 -11.64 14.81 -3.70
C GLN A 265 -12.09 14.99 -2.24
N THR A 266 -11.78 14.03 -1.39
CA THR A 266 -12.17 14.02 0.03
C THR A 266 -10.94 13.96 0.94
N GLY A 267 -10.83 14.91 1.87
CA GLY A 267 -9.93 14.81 3.01
C GLY A 267 -10.58 14.02 4.16
N PHE A 268 -9.85 13.12 4.80
CA PHE A 268 -10.36 12.37 5.96
C PHE A 268 -9.23 12.04 6.95
N ILE A 269 -9.62 11.60 8.14
CA ILE A 269 -8.74 11.01 9.15
C ILE A 269 -9.01 9.50 9.18
N LEU A 270 -7.98 8.67 9.13
CA LEU A 270 -8.12 7.23 9.33
C LEU A 270 -7.63 6.85 10.74
N LYS A 271 -8.48 6.17 11.51
CA LYS A 271 -8.12 5.45 12.73
C LYS A 271 -7.84 4.00 12.38
N ALA A 272 -6.70 3.50 12.81
CA ALA A 272 -6.25 2.12 12.60
C ALA A 272 -5.27 1.70 13.71
N THR A 273 -4.77 0.47 13.61
CA THR A 273 -3.76 -0.03 14.58
C THR A 273 -2.52 0.86 14.57
N PRO A 274 -2.04 1.36 15.73
CA PRO A 274 -0.83 2.15 15.80
C PRO A 274 0.41 1.42 15.26
N ASN A 275 1.34 2.17 14.67
CA ASN A 275 2.60 1.64 14.10
C ASN A 275 2.38 0.50 13.09
N SER A 276 1.39 0.66 12.19
CA SER A 276 1.05 -0.34 11.18
C SER A 276 0.96 0.27 9.78
N THR A 277 0.97 -0.58 8.76
CA THR A 277 0.62 -0.20 7.38
C THR A 277 -0.71 -0.84 7.04
N VAL A 278 -1.66 -0.02 6.61
CA VAL A 278 -2.97 -0.45 6.16
C VAL A 278 -2.95 -0.60 4.64
N SER A 279 -3.42 -1.74 4.13
CA SER A 279 -3.74 -1.91 2.71
C SER A 279 -5.22 -1.63 2.47
N TYR A 280 -5.55 -0.87 1.43
CA TYR A 280 -6.93 -0.51 1.08
C TYR A 280 -7.19 -0.70 -0.41
N ARG A 281 -8.46 -0.89 -0.77
CA ARG A 281 -8.88 -0.90 -2.18
C ARG A 281 -9.28 0.51 -2.59
N ALA A 282 -8.78 0.95 -3.73
CA ALA A 282 -9.13 2.23 -4.36
C ALA A 282 -9.79 1.97 -5.72
N TYR A 283 -10.55 2.95 -6.22
CA TYR A 283 -11.30 2.84 -7.48
C TYR A 283 -12.18 1.57 -7.50
N VAL A 284 -13.08 1.52 -6.52
CA VAL A 284 -14.03 0.42 -6.28
C VAL A 284 -15.42 0.88 -6.73
N ASP A 285 -16.13 0.03 -7.48
CA ASP A 285 -17.51 0.29 -7.85
C ASP A 285 -18.43 0.15 -6.63
N GLY A 286 -19.38 1.07 -6.47
CA GLY A 286 -20.36 1.03 -5.39
C GLY A 286 -20.97 2.39 -5.10
N VAL A 287 -21.79 2.45 -4.06
CA VAL A 287 -22.41 3.70 -3.60
C VAL A 287 -21.41 4.44 -2.71
N GLU A 288 -21.00 5.63 -3.16
CA GLU A 288 -20.15 6.52 -2.37
C GLU A 288 -20.96 7.22 -1.27
N GLU A 289 -20.32 7.43 -0.13
CA GLU A 289 -20.92 8.07 1.03
C GLU A 289 -21.05 9.58 0.84
N ASP A 290 -22.09 10.17 1.42
CA ASP A 290 -22.24 11.63 1.46
C ASP A 290 -21.23 12.24 2.44
N VAL A 291 -20.33 13.06 1.90
CA VAL A 291 -19.30 13.82 2.63
C VAL A 291 -19.56 15.33 2.60
N THR A 292 -20.79 15.74 2.26
CA THR A 292 -21.19 17.16 2.26
C THR A 292 -20.93 17.81 3.61
N GLY A 293 -20.36 19.02 3.58
CA GLY A 293 -20.01 19.79 4.78
C GLY A 293 -18.67 19.40 5.41
N ASN A 294 -17.88 18.52 4.77
CA ASN A 294 -16.51 18.24 5.20
C ASN A 294 -15.63 19.52 5.18
N LEU A 295 -14.96 19.78 6.29
CA LEU A 295 -14.09 20.93 6.52
C LEU A 295 -12.60 20.60 6.31
N LEU A 296 -12.29 19.35 5.98
CA LEU A 296 -10.94 18.92 5.65
C LEU A 296 -10.60 19.29 4.20
N VAL A 297 -9.44 19.92 4.03
CA VAL A 297 -8.85 20.28 2.73
C VAL A 297 -7.55 19.52 2.55
N GLY A 298 -7.17 19.22 1.32
CA GLY A 298 -5.94 18.49 1.03
C GLY A 298 -5.51 18.64 -0.41
N THR A 299 -4.39 18.01 -0.74
CA THR A 299 -3.71 18.14 -2.04
C THR A 299 -3.00 16.85 -2.39
N ALA A 300 -2.99 16.50 -3.67
CA ALA A 300 -2.27 15.33 -4.19
C ALA A 300 -0.77 15.59 -4.37
N THR A 301 -0.38 16.84 -4.63
CA THR A 301 0.96 17.21 -5.10
C THR A 301 1.83 17.88 -4.04
N GLY A 302 1.22 18.32 -2.92
CA GLY A 302 1.93 18.93 -1.81
C GLY A 302 1.99 20.46 -1.91
N GLU A 303 0.85 21.10 -1.70
CA GLU A 303 0.64 22.53 -1.85
C GLU A 303 0.49 23.27 -0.50
N GLU A 304 0.67 24.59 -0.56
CA GLU A 304 0.35 25.49 0.53
C GLU A 304 -1.02 26.15 0.30
N PHE A 305 -1.88 26.11 1.33
CA PHE A 305 -3.16 26.81 1.34
C PHE A 305 -3.05 28.07 2.19
N SER A 306 -3.44 29.23 1.64
CA SER A 306 -3.32 30.53 2.31
C SER A 306 -4.42 31.51 1.88
N VAL A 307 -5.69 31.08 1.95
CA VAL A 307 -6.82 31.93 1.56
C VAL A 307 -7.17 32.91 2.69
N SER A 308 -7.29 34.20 2.36
CA SER A 308 -7.67 35.23 3.32
C SER A 308 -9.05 34.92 3.94
N GLY A 309 -9.20 35.16 5.24
CA GLY A 309 -10.41 34.84 5.98
C GLY A 309 -10.51 33.38 6.45
N ASN A 310 -9.62 32.48 6.01
CA ASN A 310 -9.53 31.11 6.48
C ASN A 310 -8.41 30.90 7.49
N ARG A 311 -8.52 29.82 8.25
CA ARG A 311 -7.55 29.37 9.23
C ARG A 311 -7.34 27.88 9.15
N TYR A 312 -6.08 27.48 9.23
CA TYR A 312 -5.66 26.13 8.89
C TYR A 312 -4.94 25.42 10.03
N PHE A 313 -5.16 24.11 10.12
CA PHE A 313 -4.63 23.28 11.19
C PHE A 313 -4.20 21.90 10.66
N VAL A 314 -3.09 21.38 11.15
CA VAL A 314 -2.59 20.03 10.88
C VAL A 314 -3.10 19.07 11.95
N LEU A 315 -3.42 17.83 11.57
CA LEU A 315 -3.63 16.76 12.54
C LEU A 315 -2.29 16.44 13.21
N ALA A 316 -2.24 16.51 14.54
CA ALA A 316 -1.04 16.21 15.32
C ALA A 316 -1.42 15.69 16.71
N ASN A 317 -0.45 15.09 17.40
CA ASN A 317 -0.54 14.76 18.81
C ASN A 317 0.16 15.87 19.60
N GLY A 318 -0.61 16.82 20.11
CA GLY A 318 -0.11 17.90 20.95
C GLY A 318 -0.11 17.52 22.44
N ASP A 319 0.18 18.49 23.30
CA ASP A 319 0.18 18.30 24.76
C ASP A 319 -1.18 17.83 25.29
N ASP A 320 -2.25 18.19 24.60
CA ASP A 320 -3.64 17.84 24.92
C ASP A 320 -4.16 16.60 24.15
N GLY A 321 -3.26 15.84 23.52
CA GLY A 321 -3.58 14.64 22.77
C GLY A 321 -3.79 14.87 21.27
N ILE A 322 -4.51 13.94 20.64
CA ILE A 322 -4.75 13.96 19.20
C ILE A 322 -5.76 15.06 18.84
N GLY A 323 -5.39 15.92 17.88
CA GLY A 323 -6.23 17.06 17.51
C GLY A 323 -5.68 17.85 16.33
N PHE A 324 -6.33 18.96 16.03
CA PHE A 324 -5.92 19.89 14.99
C PHE A 324 -5.22 21.11 15.60
N TYR A 325 -3.96 21.31 15.21
CA TYR A 325 -3.05 22.32 15.75
C TYR A 325 -2.48 23.21 14.65
N LYS A 326 -2.06 24.43 15.01
CA LYS A 326 -1.43 25.36 14.07
C LYS A 326 -0.06 24.81 13.65
N GLN A 327 0.24 24.87 12.34
CA GLN A 327 1.49 24.35 11.80
C GLN A 327 2.67 25.31 12.05
N GLY A 328 3.47 25.03 13.09
CA GLY A 328 4.70 25.76 13.38
C GLY A 328 4.53 27.29 13.38
N ILE A 329 5.43 28.00 12.71
CA ILE A 329 5.42 29.48 12.65
C ILE A 329 4.28 30.06 11.79
N ARG A 330 3.53 29.24 11.06
CA ARG A 330 2.44 29.71 10.20
C ARG A 330 1.24 30.20 11.00
N ASN A 331 1.14 29.83 12.27
CA ASN A 331 0.12 30.35 13.20
C ASN A 331 -1.33 30.25 12.66
N GLY A 332 -1.58 29.26 11.80
CA GLY A 332 -2.86 28.98 11.16
C GLY A 332 -3.27 29.96 10.06
N THR A 333 -2.44 30.90 9.62
CA THR A 333 -2.74 31.75 8.44
C THR A 333 -2.52 30.99 7.13
N SER A 334 -1.67 29.97 7.15
CA SER A 334 -1.51 29.01 6.05
C SER A 334 -1.17 27.61 6.56
N ILE A 335 -1.24 26.63 5.68
CA ILE A 335 -0.83 25.24 5.92
C ILE A 335 -0.14 24.70 4.68
N LYS A 336 1.03 24.08 4.86
CA LYS A 336 1.72 23.33 3.80
C LYS A 336 1.57 21.85 4.08
N LEU A 337 0.86 21.15 3.22
CA LEU A 337 0.61 19.72 3.35
C LEU A 337 1.55 18.94 2.43
N PRO A 338 2.11 17.80 2.87
CA PRO A 338 2.70 16.84 1.94
C PRO A 338 1.65 16.29 0.96
N ALA A 339 2.13 15.66 -0.12
CA ALA A 339 1.29 14.93 -1.06
C ALA A 339 0.33 13.95 -0.34
N HIS A 340 -0.93 13.94 -0.77
CA HIS A 340 -2.03 13.13 -0.24
C HIS A 340 -2.31 13.30 1.25
N ARG A 341 -1.98 14.47 1.83
CA ARG A 341 -2.33 14.79 3.22
C ARG A 341 -3.46 15.80 3.28
N ALA A 342 -4.24 15.71 4.35
CA ALA A 342 -5.34 16.63 4.64
C ALA A 342 -5.08 17.41 5.93
N GLY A 343 -5.65 18.61 6.00
CA GLY A 343 -5.70 19.48 7.16
C GLY A 343 -7.09 20.10 7.31
N LEU A 344 -7.35 20.70 8.47
CA LEU A 344 -8.63 21.34 8.75
C LEU A 344 -8.61 22.80 8.31
N CYS A 345 -9.65 23.24 7.59
CA CYS A 345 -9.87 24.62 7.19
C CYS A 345 -11.14 25.16 7.86
N LEU A 346 -11.02 26.28 8.57
CA LEU A 346 -12.12 26.94 9.25
C LEU A 346 -12.18 28.43 8.89
N PRO A 347 -13.37 29.05 8.93
CA PRO A 347 -13.48 30.50 8.89
C PRO A 347 -12.76 31.16 10.08
N SER A 348 -12.12 32.30 9.84
CA SER A 348 -11.36 33.06 10.85
C SER A 348 -12.18 33.48 12.08
N SER A 349 -13.50 33.62 11.95
CA SER A 349 -14.43 33.90 13.05
C SER A 349 -14.47 32.79 14.11
N VAL A 350 -13.99 31.58 13.79
CA VAL A 350 -14.05 30.40 14.67
C VAL A 350 -12.66 30.06 15.25
N SER A 351 -11.65 30.89 15.02
CA SER A 351 -10.22 30.50 15.00
C SER A 351 -9.31 30.98 16.16
N SER A 352 -9.87 31.64 17.18
CA SER A 352 -9.07 32.09 18.34
C SER A 352 -8.57 30.93 19.22
N ALA A 353 -9.02 29.69 18.97
CA ALA A 353 -8.66 28.50 19.74
C ALA A 353 -7.15 28.18 19.63
N LYS A 354 -6.57 27.69 20.74
CA LYS A 354 -5.19 27.19 20.78
C LYS A 354 -5.03 25.88 20.00
N GLY A 355 -6.05 25.02 20.08
CA GLY A 355 -6.17 23.78 19.32
C GLY A 355 -7.63 23.35 19.25
N ILE A 356 -7.93 22.44 18.32
CA ILE A 356 -9.25 21.84 18.15
C ILE A 356 -9.10 20.35 18.46
N ILE A 357 -9.56 19.94 19.63
CA ILE A 357 -9.47 18.57 20.09
C ILE A 357 -10.46 17.72 19.32
N VAL A 358 -10.05 16.54 18.91
CA VAL A 358 -10.95 15.59 18.26
C VAL A 358 -11.27 14.50 19.27
N ASP A 359 -12.55 14.41 19.63
CA ASP A 359 -13.06 13.33 20.45
C ASP A 359 -13.69 12.30 19.52
N PHE A 360 -12.86 11.34 19.11
CA PHE A 360 -13.23 10.27 18.18
C PHE A 360 -14.22 9.25 18.78
N ASP A 361 -14.45 9.31 20.09
CA ASP A 361 -15.30 8.37 20.82
C ASP A 361 -16.65 9.00 21.24
N SER A 362 -16.80 10.34 21.25
CA SER A 362 -18.04 11.01 21.69
C SER A 362 -19.00 11.50 20.59
N THR A 363 -18.69 11.26 19.31
CA THR A 363 -19.51 11.74 18.19
C THR A 363 -19.74 10.66 17.13
N ILE A 364 -20.53 9.65 17.49
CA ILE A 364 -21.35 8.96 16.50
C ILE A 364 -22.55 9.86 16.28
N ASP A 365 -22.67 10.48 15.11
CA ASP A 365 -23.83 11.27 14.69
C ASP A 365 -25.10 10.42 14.79
N GLY A 366 -25.78 10.43 15.95
CA GLY A 366 -27.19 10.09 16.15
C GLY A 366 -27.71 8.75 15.60
N THR A 367 -26.85 7.89 15.07
CA THR A 367 -27.14 6.61 14.45
C THR A 367 -26.17 5.62 15.05
N ALA A 368 -26.43 5.31 16.32
CA ALA A 368 -25.96 4.09 16.92
C ALA A 368 -26.52 2.92 16.09
N THR A 369 -25.72 2.37 15.18
CA THR A 369 -25.93 0.99 14.77
C THR A 369 -25.63 0.12 15.98
N GLU A 370 -26.71 -0.39 16.58
CA GLU A 370 -26.72 -1.45 17.58
C GLU A 370 -25.87 -2.64 17.10
N ILE A 371 -24.64 -2.72 17.59
CA ILE A 371 -24.13 -3.98 18.13
C ILE A 371 -23.70 -3.65 19.55
N GLY A 372 -24.66 -3.76 20.46
CA GLY A 372 -24.41 -3.67 21.88
C GLY A 372 -23.50 -4.81 22.31
N SER A 373 -22.25 -4.50 22.67
CA SER A 373 -21.69 -5.14 23.84
C SER A 373 -22.40 -4.51 25.05
N THR A 374 -23.43 -5.18 25.55
CA THR A 374 -23.97 -4.86 26.86
C THR A 374 -22.89 -5.14 27.90
N GLN A 375 -22.10 -4.13 28.23
CA GLN A 375 -21.80 -3.85 29.62
C GLN A 375 -22.59 -2.62 30.00
N THR A 376 -23.69 -2.86 30.70
CA THR A 376 -24.40 -1.87 31.49
C THR A 376 -23.38 -1.12 32.36
N VAL A 377 -23.02 0.08 31.94
CA VAL A 377 -22.48 1.08 32.86
C VAL A 377 -23.70 1.75 33.47
N ASP A 378 -24.05 1.30 34.66
CA ASP A 378 -24.94 2.04 35.55
C ASP A 378 -24.42 3.47 35.68
N THR A 379 -25.14 4.40 35.06
CA THR A 379 -25.18 5.79 35.48
C THR A 379 -25.87 5.83 36.84
N GLU A 380 -25.07 5.71 37.90
CA GLU A 380 -25.26 6.40 39.18
C GLU A 380 -24.00 6.16 40.03
N LYS A 381 -23.50 7.21 40.71
CA LYS A 381 -22.45 7.06 41.73
C LYS A 381 -23.00 6.21 42.87
N ASN A 382 -22.94 4.89 42.73
CA ASN A 382 -23.21 3.95 43.82
C ASN A 382 -21.95 3.91 44.71
N GLU A 383 -21.81 4.93 45.55
CA GLU A 383 -20.78 4.98 46.59
C GLU A 383 -20.98 3.79 47.54
N LYS A 384 -20.11 2.78 47.42
CA LYS A 384 -20.20 1.54 48.21
C LYS A 384 -19.96 1.85 49.69
N LEU A 385 -21.00 1.69 50.53
CA LEU A 385 -20.91 1.77 51.99
C LEU A 385 -20.45 0.44 52.60
N TYR A 386 -19.54 0.51 53.57
CA TYR A 386 -19.10 -0.63 54.37
C TYR A 386 -19.28 -0.36 55.87
N ASP A 387 -19.64 -1.38 56.65
CA ASP A 387 -19.56 -1.32 58.11
C ASP A 387 -18.10 -1.39 58.61
N LEU A 388 -17.88 -1.21 59.91
CA LEU A 388 -16.52 -1.28 60.51
C LEU A 388 -15.91 -2.69 60.45
N GLN A 389 -16.69 -3.71 60.10
CA GLN A 389 -16.24 -5.09 59.88
C GLN A 389 -15.94 -5.36 58.40
N GLY A 390 -16.04 -4.35 57.53
CA GLY A 390 -15.70 -4.43 56.11
C GLY A 390 -16.77 -5.11 55.25
N ARG A 391 -17.99 -5.28 55.75
CA ARG A 391 -19.13 -5.83 54.97
C ARG A 391 -19.85 -4.72 54.25
N ARG A 392 -20.27 -4.97 53.00
CA ARG A 392 -21.03 -4.02 52.19
C ARG A 392 -22.47 -3.93 52.72
N THR A 393 -22.99 -2.70 52.85
CA THR A 393 -24.33 -2.43 53.37
C THR A 393 -25.05 -1.43 52.46
N GLU A 394 -26.28 -1.75 52.06
CA GLU A 394 -27.08 -0.91 51.15
C GLU A 394 -28.12 -0.04 51.88
N HIS A 395 -28.41 -0.36 53.15
CA HIS A 395 -29.37 0.38 53.99
C HIS A 395 -28.79 0.67 55.39
N PRO A 396 -27.97 1.71 55.55
CA PRO A 396 -27.45 2.12 56.86
C PRO A 396 -28.59 2.68 57.72
N SER A 397 -28.78 2.14 58.92
CA SER A 397 -29.82 2.62 59.85
C SER A 397 -29.24 3.56 60.91
N HIS A 398 -28.25 3.12 61.70
CA HIS A 398 -27.50 3.95 62.67
C HIS A 398 -26.08 3.41 62.86
N GLY A 399 -25.05 4.27 62.81
CA GLY A 399 -23.66 3.89 63.13
C GLY A 399 -22.58 4.54 62.27
N ILE A 400 -21.33 4.07 62.42
CA ILE A 400 -20.17 4.54 61.63
C ILE A 400 -19.97 3.62 60.43
N TYR A 401 -19.87 4.20 59.24
CA TYR A 401 -19.65 3.50 57.97
C TYR A 401 -18.44 4.06 57.23
N ILE A 402 -17.89 3.29 56.30
CA ILE A 402 -16.78 3.70 55.44
C ILE A 402 -17.27 3.88 54.00
N VAL A 403 -17.04 5.06 53.45
CA VAL A 403 -17.26 5.40 52.03
C VAL A 403 -16.00 6.05 51.49
N ASN A 404 -15.48 5.59 50.35
CA ASN A 404 -14.29 6.17 49.71
C ASN A 404 -13.10 6.37 50.67
N ARG A 405 -12.86 5.37 51.55
CA ARG A 405 -11.80 5.35 52.58
C ARG A 405 -11.94 6.42 53.68
N LYS A 406 -13.09 7.09 53.79
CA LYS A 406 -13.42 8.02 54.87
C LYS A 406 -14.53 7.45 55.75
N LYS A 407 -14.43 7.71 57.07
CA LYS A 407 -15.49 7.37 58.03
C LYS A 407 -16.60 8.40 57.94
N ILE A 408 -17.84 7.93 57.88
CA ILE A 408 -19.06 8.74 57.95
C ILE A 408 -19.95 8.22 59.08
N VAL A 409 -20.71 9.10 59.73
CA VAL A 409 -21.71 8.73 60.73
C VAL A 409 -23.08 8.88 60.08
N LYS A 410 -23.91 7.85 60.15
CA LYS A 410 -25.28 7.84 59.65
C LYS A 410 -26.26 7.66 60.79
#